data_AF-A0A7V6NKC4-F1
#
_entry.id   AF-A0A7V6NKC4-F1
#
_cell.length_a   1.000
_cell.length_b   1.000
_cell.length_c   1.000
_cell.angle_alpha   90.00
_cell.angle_beta   90.00
_cell.angle_gamma   90.00
#
_symmetry.space_group_name_H-M   'P 1'
#
loop_
_entity.id
_entity.type
_entity.pdbx_description
1 polymer ?
#
loop_
_entity_poly.entity_id
_entity_poly.type
_entity_poly.pdbx_seq_one_letter_code
_entity_poly.pdbx_strand_id
1 'polypeptide(L)' 'ISCKQGYIDLPGGSEVDMRLSLMKLRELRVQLPPDLPVLPGHGSATTLAFLKRNRWFMEL' A
#
# COMPACT_ATOMS: atom_id res chain seq x y z
N ILE A 1 -4.62 -4.87 -13.29
CA ILE A 1 -5.28 -5.51 -12.12
C ILE A 1 -5.06 -4.58 -10.92
N SER A 2 -6.13 -4.21 -10.22
CA SER A 2 -6.14 -3.15 -9.20
C SER A 2 -6.02 -3.75 -7.79
N CYS A 3 -4.92 -3.45 -7.09
CA CYS A 3 -4.89 -3.51 -5.63
C CYS A 3 -5.82 -2.40 -5.12
N LYS A 4 -6.89 -2.75 -4.40
CA LYS A 4 -7.77 -1.77 -3.77
C LYS A 4 -7.32 -1.52 -2.33
N GLN A 5 -7.34 -0.25 -1.94
CA GLN A 5 -7.22 0.17 -0.55
C GLN A 5 -8.42 -0.38 0.24
N GLY A 6 -8.17 -0.87 1.47
CA GLY A 6 -9.27 -1.17 2.39
C GLY A 6 -10.04 0.11 2.76
N TYR A 7 -11.35 -0.01 2.93
CA TYR A 7 -12.18 1.10 3.37
C TYR A 7 -11.98 1.38 4.87
N ILE A 8 -11.91 2.66 5.24
CA ILE A 8 -11.66 3.15 6.62
C ILE A 8 -12.98 3.55 7.32
N ASP A 9 -14.11 3.40 6.63
CA ASP A 9 -15.43 3.86 7.05
C ASP A 9 -16.17 2.88 7.98
N LEU A 10 -15.58 1.71 8.24
CA LEU A 10 -16.12 0.71 9.17
C LEU A 10 -15.65 0.94 10.62
N PRO A 11 -16.41 0.45 11.62
CA PRO A 11 -16.02 0.56 13.02
C PRO A 11 -14.62 0.01 13.27
N GLY A 12 -13.73 0.82 13.86
CA GLY A 12 -12.32 0.50 14.06
C GLY A 12 -11.37 0.99 12.95
N GLY A 13 -11.90 1.60 11.89
CA GLY A 13 -11.11 2.32 10.90
C GLY A 13 -10.59 3.66 11.43
N SER A 14 -9.33 3.98 11.15
CA SER A 14 -8.68 5.25 11.51
C SER A 14 -7.84 5.75 10.34
N GLU A 15 -8.19 6.92 9.83
CA GLU A 15 -7.46 7.53 8.71
C GLU A 15 -6.02 7.87 9.11
N VAL A 16 -5.82 8.31 10.36
CA VAL A 16 -4.51 8.64 10.92
C VAL A 16 -3.62 7.39 10.96
N ASP A 17 -4.13 6.27 11.47
CA ASP A 17 -3.36 5.03 11.57
C ASP A 17 -3.06 4.43 10.19
N MET A 18 -4.00 4.57 9.25
CA MET A 18 -3.77 4.19 7.86
C MET A 18 -2.62 5.01 7.25
N ARG A 19 -2.63 6.35 7.41
CA ARG A 19 -1.56 7.21 6.88
C ARG A 19 -0.21 6.88 7.50
N LEU A 20 -0.15 6.68 8.82
CA LEU A 20 1.08 6.28 9.51
C LEU A 20 1.61 4.92 9.00
N SER A 21 0.71 3.97 8.76
CA SER A 21 1.07 2.66 8.20
C SER A 21 1.61 2.78 6.77
N LEU A 22 1.00 3.61 5.93
CA LEU A 22 1.47 3.90 4.57
C LEU A 22 2.84 4.58 4.57
N MET A 23 3.10 5.52 5.49
CA MET A 23 4.41 6.16 5.62
C MET A 23 5.51 5.13 5.93
N LYS A 24 5.28 4.23 6.89
CA LYS A 24 6.22 3.14 7.20
C LYS A 24 6.46 2.22 6.01
N LEU A 25 5.41 1.89 5.24
CA LEU A 25 5.55 1.09 4.02
C LEU A 25 6.36 1.82 2.93
N ARG A 26 6.22 3.14 2.82
CA ARG A 26 7.02 3.96 1.88
C ARG A 26 8.50 3.99 2.26
N GLU A 27 8.81 4.04 3.56
CA GLU A 27 10.18 3.96 4.06
C GLU A 27 10.81 2.59 3.80
N LEU A 28 10.11 1.50 4.16
CA LEU A 28 10.57 0.14 3.92
C LEU A 28 10.84 -0.13 2.43
N ARG A 29 10.00 0.40 1.55
CA ARG A 29 10.19 0.31 0.09
C ARG A 29 11.53 0.88 -0.40
N VAL A 30 12.11 1.88 0.25
CA VAL A 30 13.42 2.43 -0.15
C VAL A 30 14.52 1.40 0.08
N GLN A 31 14.33 0.54 1.09
CA GLN A 31 15.31 -0.47 1.52
C GLN A 31 15.08 -1.83 0.86
N LEU A 32 13.93 -2.05 0.21
CA LEU A 32 13.53 -3.33 -0.36
C LEU A 32 13.75 -3.41 -1.88
N PRO A 33 14.00 -4.63 -2.42
CA PRO A 33 14.14 -4.85 -3.86
C PRO A 33 12.88 -4.46 -4.64
N PRO A 34 13.02 -3.87 -5.85
CA PRO A 34 11.88 -3.40 -6.65
C PRO A 34 11.01 -4.53 -7.21
N ASP A 35 11.57 -5.71 -7.41
CA ASP A 35 10.93 -6.93 -7.88
C ASP A 35 10.23 -7.72 -6.77
N LEU A 36 10.39 -7.30 -5.50
CA LEU A 36 9.77 -7.97 -4.37
C LEU A 36 8.23 -8.03 -4.56
N PRO A 37 7.64 -9.22 -4.48
CA PRO A 37 6.21 -9.39 -4.66
C PRO A 37 5.45 -8.80 -3.48
N VAL A 38 4.36 -8.10 -3.77
CA VAL A 38 3.41 -7.58 -2.80
C VAL A 38 2.10 -8.33 -2.96
N LEU A 39 1.66 -8.96 -1.88
CA LEU A 39 0.44 -9.76 -1.83
C LEU A 39 -0.64 -8.95 -1.12
N PRO A 40 -1.58 -8.33 -1.85
CA PRO A 40 -2.66 -7.59 -1.22
C PRO A 40 -3.67 -8.56 -0.57
N GLY A 41 -4.38 -8.08 0.45
CA GLY A 41 -5.49 -8.84 1.03
C GLY A 41 -6.64 -9.10 0.04
N HIS A 42 -6.75 -8.30 -1.02
CA HIS A 42 -7.72 -8.47 -2.11
C HIS A 42 -7.09 -8.14 -3.47
N GLY A 43 -7.41 -8.92 -4.51
CA GLY A 43 -6.89 -8.75 -5.87
C GLY A 43 -5.67 -9.61 -6.17
N SER A 44 -5.03 -9.39 -7.32
CA SER A 44 -3.85 -10.17 -7.72
C SER A 44 -2.57 -9.64 -7.09
N ALA A 45 -1.60 -10.53 -6.91
CA ALA A 45 -0.23 -10.17 -6.55
C ALA A 45 0.32 -9.09 -7.48
N THR A 46 1.11 -8.19 -6.91
CA THR A 46 1.80 -7.12 -7.63
C THR A 46 3.25 -7.04 -7.20
N THR A 47 4.00 -6.05 -7.67
CA THR A 47 5.40 -5.82 -7.25
C THR A 47 5.56 -4.44 -6.63
N LEU A 48 6.61 -4.27 -5.83
CA LEU A 48 6.97 -2.98 -5.26
C LEU A 48 7.22 -1.91 -6.33
N ALA A 49 7.80 -2.29 -7.47
CA ALA A 49 7.97 -1.41 -8.63
C ALA A 49 6.64 -0.90 -9.20
N PHE A 50 5.60 -1.74 -9.22
CA PHE A 50 4.28 -1.34 -9.70
C PHE A 50 3.57 -0.39 -8.71
N LEU A 51 3.71 -0.64 -7.40
CA LEU A 51 3.14 0.24 -6.37
C LEU A 51 3.77 1.64 -6.35
N LYS A 52 5.05 1.77 -6.71
CA LYS A 52 5.73 3.07 -6.87
C LYS A 52 5.04 3.98 -7.89
N ARG A 53 4.30 3.41 -8.85
CA ARG A 53 3.58 4.15 -9.89
C ARG A 53 2.11 4.40 -9.54
N ASN A 54 1.62 3.84 -8.42
CA ASN A 54 0.23 3.98 -8.01
C ASN A 54 0.03 5.26 -7.19
N ARG A 55 -0.82 6.14 -7.70
CA ARG A 55 -1.13 7.44 -7.09
C ARG A 55 -1.60 7.31 -5.64
N TRP A 56 -2.53 6.39 -5.36
CA TRP A 56 -3.04 6.16 -4.01
C TRP A 56 -1.93 5.73 -3.03
N PHE A 57 -0.98 4.92 -3.48
CA PHE A 57 0.13 4.48 -2.64
C PHE A 57 1.17 5.58 -2.43
N MET A 58 1.21 6.60 -3.28
CA MET A 58 2.21 7.69 -3.26
C MET A 58 1.72 8.98 -2.61
N GLU A 59 0.43 9.29 -2.69
CA GLU A 59 -0.10 10.61 -2.33
C GLU A 59 -1.04 10.63 -1.10
N LEU A 60 -1.56 9.48 -0.67
CA LEU A 60 -2.34 9.38 0.58
C LEU A 60 -1.48 9.38 1.85
#